data_AF-A0A2M9PC06-F1
#
_entry.id   AF-A0A2M9PC06-F1
#
_cell.length_a   1.000
_cell.length_b   1.000
_cell.length_c   1.000
_cell.angle_alpha   90.00
_cell.angle_beta   90.00
_cell.angle_gamma   90.00
#
_symmetry.space_group_name_H-M   'P 1'
#
loop_
_entity.id
_entity.type
_entity.pdbx_description
1 polymer ?
#
loop_
_entity_poly.entity_id
_entity_poly.type
_entity_poly.pdbx_seq_one_letter_code
_entity_poly.pdbx_strand_id
1 'polypeptide(L)' 'LFQAAGVPAIICGPGSIARAHRPDEHVLPAELEDCRTMLLRLGAELSRG' A
#
# COMPACT_ATOMS: atom_id res chain seq x y z
N LEU A 1 -3.27 -0.75 16.98
CA LEU A 1 -3.33 0.73 16.86
C LEU A 1 -4.65 1.17 16.25
N PHE A 2 -4.88 1.00 14.95
CA PHE A 2 -6.13 1.44 14.28
C PHE A 2 -7.40 0.77 14.82
N GLN A 3 -7.40 -0.56 14.97
CA GLN A 3 -8.53 -1.29 15.55
C GLN A 3 -8.83 -0.83 16.99
N ALA A 4 -7.80 -0.66 17.82
CA ALA A 4 -7.96 -0.19 19.19
C ALA A 4 -8.49 1.25 19.27
N ALA A 5 -8.22 2.06 18.24
CA ALA A 5 -8.75 3.42 18.11
C ALA A 5 -10.15 3.47 17.46
N GLY A 6 -10.76 2.33 17.11
CA GLY A 6 -12.04 2.29 16.42
C GLY A 6 -12.01 2.81 14.98
N VAL A 7 -10.83 2.93 14.37
CA VAL A 7 -10.64 3.45 13.02
C VAL A 7 -10.63 2.28 12.03
N PRO A 8 -11.57 2.21 11.06
CA PRO A 8 -11.50 1.25 9.97
C PRO A 8 -10.23 1.49 9.15
N ALA A 9 -9.43 0.45 8.96
CA ALA A 9 -8.17 0.55 8.23
C ALA A 9 -7.92 -0.71 7.41
N ILE A 10 -7.23 -0.54 6.29
CA ILE A 10 -6.71 -1.62 5.46
C ILE A 10 -5.19 -1.49 5.37
N ILE A 11 -4.51 -2.62 5.18
CA ILE A 11 -3.09 -2.63 4.80
C ILE A 11 -3.04 -2.85 3.30
N CYS A 12 -2.35 -1.96 2.61
CA CYS A 12 -2.05 -2.08 1.18
C CYS A 12 -0.55 -1.82 0.98
N GLY A 13 0.04 -2.46 -0.03
CA GLY A 13 1.47 -2.40 -0.28
C GLY A 13 1.84 -2.83 -1.69
N PRO A 14 3.10 -2.62 -2.10
CA PRO A 14 3.61 -2.95 -3.42
C PRO A 14 3.76 -4.46 -3.62
N GLY A 15 3.89 -4.89 -4.87
CA GLY A 15 4.19 -6.26 -5.22
C GLY A 15 2.97 -7.15 -5.43
N SER A 16 3.23 -8.43 -5.66
CA SER A 16 2.19 -9.44 -5.85
C SER A 16 2.05 -10.32 -4.63
N ILE A 17 0.82 -10.45 -4.12
CA ILE A 17 0.52 -11.36 -3.00
C ILE A 17 0.84 -12.82 -3.34
N ALA A 18 0.87 -13.19 -4.62
CA ALA A 18 1.24 -14.53 -5.05
C ALA A 18 2.72 -14.88 -4.74
N ARG A 19 3.59 -13.86 -4.61
CA ARG A 19 5.00 -14.02 -4.22
C ARG A 19 5.26 -13.84 -2.71
N ALA A 20 4.27 -13.41 -1.94
CA ALA A 20 4.44 -13.16 -0.51
C ALA A 20 4.66 -14.47 0.27
N HIS A 21 5.44 -14.39 1.36
CA HIS A 21 5.83 -15.51 2.22
C HIS A 21 6.54 -16.66 1.48
N ARG A 22 7.28 -16.32 0.42
CA ARG A 22 8.13 -17.25 -0.33
C ARG A 22 9.61 -16.96 -0.07
N PRO A 23 10.51 -17.95 -0.19
CA PRO A 23 11.94 -17.73 0.02
C PRO A 23 12.56 -16.67 -0.90
N ASP A 24 11.99 -16.49 -2.09
CA ASP A 24 12.38 -15.52 -3.13
C ASP A 24 11.50 -14.26 -3.13
N GLU A 25 10.85 -13.95 -2.00
CA GLU A 25 10.05 -12.73 -1.84
C GLU A 25 10.92 -11.49 -2.10
N HIS A 26 10.44 -10.65 -3.01
CA HIS A 26 11.07 -9.39 -3.37
C HIS A 26 10.03 -8.40 -3.86
N VAL A 27 10.41 -7.13 -3.88
CA VAL A 27 9.67 -6.03 -4.49
C VAL A 27 10.57 -5.40 -5.55
N LEU A 28 10.00 -5.10 -6.71
CA LEU A 28 10.71 -4.40 -7.79
C LEU A 28 10.70 -2.89 -7.54
N PRO A 29 11.74 -2.16 -7.98
CA PRO A 29 11.73 -0.70 -7.94
C PRO A 29 10.50 -0.07 -8.60
N ALA A 30 10.00 -0.66 -9.68
CA ALA A 30 8.77 -0.22 -10.35
C ALA A 30 7.53 -0.41 -9.47
N GLU A 31 7.41 -1.53 -8.74
CA GLU A 31 6.29 -1.80 -7.85
C GLU A 31 6.25 -0.79 -6.67
N LEU A 32 7.42 -0.29 -6.24
CA LEU A 32 7.51 0.80 -5.25
C LEU A 32 6.98 2.13 -5.82
N GLU A 33 7.34 2.47 -7.05
CA GLU A 33 6.87 3.70 -7.69
C GLU A 33 5.36 3.66 -7.97
N ASP A 34 4.81 2.49 -8.33
CA ASP A 34 3.37 2.27 -8.47
C ASP A 34 2.64 2.50 -7.14
N CYS A 35 3.16 1.93 -6.05
CA CYS A 35 2.61 2.14 -4.72
C CYS A 35 2.69 3.61 -4.29
N ARG A 36 3.81 4.30 -4.56
CA ARG A 36 3.95 5.73 -4.31
C ARG A 36 2.92 6.54 -5.11
N THR A 37 2.72 6.22 -6.39
CA THR A 37 1.74 6.86 -7.26
C THR A 37 0.33 6.69 -6.72
N MET A 38 -0.04 5.50 -6.24
CA MET A 38 -1.32 5.24 -5.61
C MET A 38 -1.55 6.10 -4.36
N LEU A 39 -0.57 6.19 -3.46
CA LEU A 39 -0.65 7.01 -2.25
C LEU A 39 -0.80 8.50 -2.58
N LEU A 40 -0.05 9.01 -3.56
CA LEU A 40 -0.15 10.40 -4.00
C LEU A 40 -1.54 10.71 -4.59
N ARG A 41 -2.09 9.79 -5.40
CA ARG A 41 -3.44 9.93 -5.96
C ARG A 41 -4.51 9.92 -4.88
N LEU A 42 -4.40 9.04 -3.90
CA LEU A 42 -5.30 8.97 -2.76
C LEU A 42 -5.24 10.27 -1.93
N GLY A 43 -4.04 10.75 -1.62
CA GLY A 43 -3.84 12.02 -0.92
C GLY A 43 -4.46 13.19 -1.68
N ALA A 44 -4.25 13.24 -2.99
CA ALA A 44 -4.85 14.26 -3.85
C ALA A 44 -6.39 14.18 -3.90
N GLU A 45 -6.98 12.98 -3.86
CA GLU A 45 -8.44 12.83 -3.76
C GLU A 45 -8.97 13.32 -2.42
N LEU A 46 -8.34 12.93 -1.32
CA LEU A 46 -8.79 13.31 0.01
C LEU A 46 -8.58 14.80 0.30
N SER A 47 -7.66 15.48 -0.41
CA SER A 47 -7.42 16.91 -0.27
C SER A 47 -8.27 17.80 -1.19
N ARG A 48 -9.10 17.23 -2.07
CA ARG A 48 -9.93 17.97 -3.06
C ARG A 48 -11.19 18.62 -2.47
N GLY A 49 -11.14 19.06 -1.21
CA GLY A 49 -12.24 19.77 -0.54
C GLY A 49 -12.78 20.95 -1.35
#